data_AF-A0A9W7LAI2-F1
#
_entry.id   AF-A0A9W7LAI2-F1
#
_cell.length_a   1.000
_cell.length_b   1.000
_cell.length_c   1.000
_cell.angle_alpha   90.00
_cell.angle_beta   90.00
_cell.angle_gamma   90.00
#
_symmetry.space_group_name_H-M   'P 1'
#
loop_
_entity.id
_entity.type
_entity.pdbx_description
1 polymer ?
#
loop_
_entity_poly.entity_id
_entity_poly.type
_entity_poly.pdbx_seq_one_letter_code
_entity_poly.pdbx_strand_id
1 'polypeptide(L)'
;MTPLPLLSTSPTCPTLHCVPLITGCGRSGTHFMADEIISNSIPIKHERIGPAGSVSWIYGAPHIPTLRTLETWFASEEDTRKRSDPNFEFFPIIHVVRHPLKAITSLVTCFCGCGSMACGAWADEPSWEWAGKHIEFSQEYCKTYRREGLCIGYGGEERKGRLKRAVEYWVGWNEMVEGGSHYRIRMEEYDLGELVETVGWEKWVKGGKGGVKQSPFKRKSKTKKHNEVTWEEIRELGGGMEDKVKEMAARYGYGLIPPDV
;
A
#
# COMPACT_ATOMS: atom_id res chain seq x y z
N MET A 1 18.52 -0.15 -5.89
CA MET A 1 17.76 -1.41 -5.70
C MET A 1 18.73 -2.53 -5.40
N THR A 2 18.54 -3.31 -4.33
CA THR A 2 19.19 -4.62 -4.24
C THR A 2 18.38 -5.53 -5.17
N PRO A 3 18.90 -5.92 -6.35
CA PRO A 3 18.14 -6.77 -7.23
C PRO A 3 17.98 -8.11 -6.52
N LEU A 4 16.75 -8.55 -6.27
CA LEU A 4 16.51 -9.98 -6.16
C LEU A 4 17.11 -10.61 -7.44
N PRO A 5 17.80 -11.77 -7.33
CA PRO A 5 18.53 -12.36 -8.44
C PRO A 5 17.66 -12.33 -9.68
N LEU A 6 18.13 -11.62 -10.72
CA LEU A 6 17.44 -11.47 -11.99
C LEU A 6 17.20 -12.87 -12.54
N LEU A 7 15.99 -13.40 -12.33
CA LEU A 7 15.49 -14.50 -13.13
C LEU A 7 15.54 -13.99 -14.56
N SER A 8 16.42 -14.59 -15.36
CA SER A 8 16.88 -14.19 -16.70
C SER A 8 15.79 -14.07 -17.77
N THR A 9 14.52 -14.14 -17.39
CA THR A 9 13.37 -14.04 -18.29
C THR A 9 12.36 -13.11 -17.65
N SER A 10 12.04 -12.00 -18.33
CA SER A 10 10.92 -11.15 -17.94
C SER A 10 9.68 -12.03 -17.76
N PRO A 11 8.98 -11.94 -16.62
CA PRO A 11 7.90 -12.84 -16.31
C PRO A 11 6.80 -12.65 -17.36
N THR A 12 6.29 -13.76 -17.91
CA THR A 12 5.25 -13.77 -18.95
C THR A 12 3.87 -13.80 -18.32
N CYS A 13 2.94 -13.02 -18.85
CA CYS A 13 1.55 -13.00 -18.39
C CYS A 13 0.96 -14.44 -18.32
N PRO A 14 0.50 -14.89 -17.14
CA PRO A 14 -0.02 -16.25 -16.96
C PRO A 14 -1.42 -16.46 -17.59
N THR A 15 -2.15 -15.39 -17.89
CA THR A 15 -3.53 -15.44 -18.40
C THR A 15 -3.66 -14.80 -19.78
N LEU A 16 -4.87 -14.79 -20.34
CA LEU A 16 -5.15 -14.06 -21.58
C LEU A 16 -5.08 -12.54 -21.35
N HIS A 17 -5.52 -12.06 -20.19
CA HIS A 17 -5.66 -10.64 -19.89
C HIS A 17 -4.93 -10.25 -18.60
N CYS A 18 -3.66 -9.88 -18.72
CA CYS A 18 -2.92 -9.29 -17.61
C CYS A 18 -2.95 -7.76 -17.65
N VAL A 19 -3.03 -7.18 -16.46
CA VAL A 19 -2.83 -5.74 -16.26
C VAL A 19 -1.82 -5.55 -15.12
N PRO A 20 -0.77 -4.73 -15.27
CA PRO A 20 0.15 -4.46 -14.18
C PRO A 20 -0.55 -3.86 -12.96
N LEU A 21 -0.15 -4.31 -11.77
CA LEU A 21 -0.59 -3.74 -10.49
C LEU A 21 0.61 -3.17 -9.75
N ILE A 22 0.52 -1.90 -9.40
CA ILE A 22 1.36 -1.30 -8.38
C ILE A 22 0.54 -1.26 -7.11
N THR A 23 1.03 -1.91 -6.06
CA THR A 23 0.33 -1.99 -4.79
C THR A 23 1.27 -1.74 -3.64
N GLY A 24 0.78 -1.13 -2.58
CA GLY A 24 1.55 -0.86 -1.38
C GLY A 24 0.60 -0.66 -0.22
N CYS A 25 1.11 -0.87 0.99
CA CYS A 25 0.32 -0.66 2.20
C CYS A 25 -0.28 0.75 2.16
N GLY A 26 -1.55 0.88 2.53
CA GLY A 26 -2.21 2.17 2.62
C GLY A 26 -1.31 3.22 3.26
N ARG A 27 -1.25 4.43 2.67
CA ARG A 27 -0.38 5.53 3.11
C ARG A 27 1.14 5.34 2.86
N SER A 28 1.52 4.38 2.03
CA SER A 28 2.93 4.15 1.63
C SER A 28 3.37 4.91 0.38
N GLY A 29 2.50 5.69 -0.26
CA GLY A 29 2.86 6.52 -1.41
C GLY A 29 2.16 6.18 -2.73
N THR A 30 1.17 5.27 -2.70
CA THR A 30 0.39 4.87 -3.89
C THR A 30 -0.22 6.04 -4.66
N HIS A 31 -0.80 7.02 -3.96
CA HIS A 31 -1.37 8.22 -4.59
C HIS A 31 -0.32 9.03 -5.33
N PHE A 32 0.84 9.27 -4.70
CA PHE A 32 1.94 10.01 -5.33
C PHE A 32 2.47 9.27 -6.56
N MET A 33 2.65 7.96 -6.46
CA MET A 33 3.10 7.13 -7.59
C MET A 33 2.09 7.16 -8.74
N ALA A 34 0.79 7.09 -8.44
CA ALA A 34 -0.25 7.19 -9.45
C ALA A 34 -0.23 8.54 -10.17
N ASP A 35 -0.18 9.65 -9.42
CA ASP A 35 -0.10 11.00 -9.99
C ASP A 35 1.11 11.14 -10.93
N GLU A 36 2.25 10.59 -10.52
CA GLU A 36 3.47 10.67 -11.29
C GLU A 36 3.42 9.84 -12.58
N ILE A 37 2.92 8.61 -12.51
CA ILE A 37 2.74 7.75 -13.69
C ILE A 37 1.75 8.40 -14.68
N ILE A 38 0.63 8.95 -14.17
CA ILE A 38 -0.36 9.67 -14.99
C ILE A 38 0.26 10.92 -15.63
N SER A 39 1.11 11.66 -14.91
CA SER A 39 1.79 12.84 -15.45
C SER A 39 2.73 12.52 -16.62
N ASN A 40 3.17 11.26 -16.73
CA ASN A 40 3.94 10.72 -17.84
C ASN A 40 3.06 10.15 -18.97
N SER A 41 1.76 10.46 -19.00
CA SER A 41 0.78 10.03 -20.01
C SER A 41 0.53 8.51 -20.06
N ILE A 42 0.90 7.79 -19.01
CA ILE A 42 0.64 6.35 -18.90
C ILE A 42 -0.80 6.17 -18.38
N PRO A 43 -1.72 5.52 -19.12
CA PRO A 43 -3.13 5.46 -18.77
C PRO A 43 -3.41 4.39 -17.70
N ILE A 44 -2.80 4.53 -16.52
CA ILE A 44 -3.21 3.82 -15.31
C ILE A 44 -4.37 4.56 -14.64
N LYS A 45 -4.99 3.93 -13.63
CA LYS A 45 -5.89 4.62 -12.72
C LYS A 45 -5.52 4.31 -11.27
N HIS A 46 -5.75 5.27 -10.37
CA HIS A 46 -5.61 5.10 -8.93
C HIS A 46 -6.90 4.49 -8.35
N GLU A 47 -6.77 3.38 -7.62
CA GLU A 47 -7.86 2.56 -7.05
C GLU A 47 -8.88 2.04 -8.08
N ARG A 48 -8.54 2.09 -9.37
CA ARG A 48 -9.38 1.66 -10.49
C ARG A 48 -8.52 0.92 -11.52
N ILE A 49 -9.13 0.11 -12.38
CA ILE A 49 -8.38 -0.61 -13.42
C ILE A 49 -8.31 0.24 -14.69
N GLY A 50 -7.09 0.68 -15.04
CA GLY A 50 -6.82 1.44 -16.26
C GLY A 50 -6.37 0.55 -17.43
N PRO A 51 -6.32 1.10 -18.66
CA PRO A 51 -5.78 0.40 -19.82
C PRO A 51 -4.33 -0.08 -19.68
N ALA A 52 -3.47 0.70 -19.01
CA ALA A 52 -2.07 0.35 -18.83
C ALA A 52 -1.77 -0.36 -17.49
N GLY A 53 -2.67 -0.27 -16.51
CA GLY A 53 -2.33 -0.66 -15.15
C GLY A 53 -3.32 -0.16 -14.11
N SER A 54 -3.08 -0.58 -12.87
CA SER A 54 -3.71 -0.01 -11.68
C SER A 54 -2.66 0.33 -10.63
N VAL A 55 -2.90 1.40 -9.88
CA VAL A 55 -2.20 1.68 -8.62
C VAL A 55 -3.24 1.59 -7.51
N SER A 56 -3.16 0.57 -6.66
CA SER A 56 -4.20 0.31 -5.64
C SER A 56 -3.66 -0.46 -4.45
N TRP A 57 -3.96 0.01 -3.24
CA TRP A 57 -3.67 -0.76 -2.02
C TRP A 57 -4.69 -1.88 -1.76
N ILE A 58 -5.87 -1.79 -2.37
CA ILE A 58 -6.98 -2.74 -2.20
C ILE A 58 -6.77 -3.96 -3.08
N TYR A 59 -6.36 -3.76 -4.33
CA TYR A 59 -6.16 -4.86 -5.28
C TYR A 59 -4.96 -5.75 -4.96
N GLY A 60 -4.11 -5.36 -4.00
CA GLY A 60 -3.06 -6.22 -3.46
C GLY A 60 -3.61 -7.37 -2.61
N ALA A 61 -4.78 -7.20 -1.99
CA ALA A 61 -5.42 -8.31 -1.27
C ALA A 61 -6.11 -9.28 -2.23
N PRO A 62 -6.15 -10.58 -1.89
CA PRO A 62 -6.92 -11.57 -2.63
C PRO A 62 -8.36 -11.12 -2.85
N HIS A 63 -8.88 -11.30 -4.07
CA HIS A 63 -10.28 -11.03 -4.35
C HIS A 63 -11.15 -12.07 -3.63
N ILE A 64 -12.06 -11.61 -2.77
CA ILE A 64 -13.02 -12.46 -2.07
C ILE A 64 -14.42 -12.10 -2.61
N PRO A 65 -15.02 -12.93 -3.49
CA PRO A 65 -16.29 -12.59 -4.13
C PRO A 65 -17.44 -12.28 -3.16
N THR A 66 -17.42 -12.87 -1.96
CA THR A 66 -18.42 -12.61 -0.91
C THR A 66 -18.26 -11.25 -0.24
N LEU A 67 -17.13 -10.57 -0.39
CA LEU A 67 -16.85 -9.23 0.15
C LEU A 67 -17.03 -8.10 -0.87
N ARG A 68 -17.70 -8.40 -2.00
CA ARG A 68 -17.91 -7.51 -3.15
C ARG A 68 -18.36 -6.09 -2.79
N THR A 69 -19.25 -5.98 -1.81
CA THR A 69 -19.85 -4.70 -1.43
C THR A 69 -18.82 -3.70 -0.92
N LEU A 70 -17.79 -4.14 -0.20
CA LEU A 70 -16.74 -3.23 0.26
C LEU A 70 -15.75 -2.88 -0.83
N GLU A 71 -15.43 -3.81 -1.73
CA GLU A 71 -14.61 -3.48 -2.88
C GLU A 71 -15.31 -2.39 -3.72
N THR A 72 -16.63 -2.45 -3.90
CA THR A 72 -17.38 -1.43 -4.65
C THR A 72 -17.41 -0.03 -4.02
N TRP A 73 -17.02 0.12 -2.75
CA TRP A 73 -16.84 1.46 -2.17
C TRP A 73 -15.62 2.18 -2.73
N PHE A 74 -14.62 1.42 -3.17
CA PHE A 74 -13.35 1.96 -3.66
C PHE A 74 -13.13 1.70 -5.16
N ALA A 75 -13.58 0.54 -5.63
CA ALA A 75 -13.58 0.07 -7.00
C ALA A 75 -14.96 0.30 -7.65
N SER A 76 -15.06 0.33 -8.98
CA SER A 76 -16.38 0.27 -9.62
C SER A 76 -16.92 -1.16 -9.67
N GLU A 77 -18.23 -1.29 -9.91
CA GLU A 77 -18.83 -2.58 -10.27
C GLU A 77 -18.17 -3.24 -11.49
N GLU A 78 -17.70 -2.43 -12.44
CA GLU A 78 -16.94 -2.90 -13.60
C GLU A 78 -15.59 -3.51 -13.19
N ASP A 79 -14.81 -2.81 -12.37
CA ASP A 79 -13.52 -3.32 -11.89
C ASP A 79 -13.70 -4.61 -11.08
N THR A 80 -14.76 -4.64 -10.27
CA THR A 80 -15.10 -5.81 -9.46
C THR A 80 -15.48 -7.00 -10.34
N ARG A 81 -16.32 -6.80 -11.38
CA ARG A 81 -16.64 -7.86 -12.36
C ARG A 81 -15.39 -8.35 -13.08
N LYS A 82 -14.49 -7.44 -13.44
CA LYS A 82 -13.23 -7.78 -14.09
C LYS A 82 -12.33 -8.65 -13.20
N ARG A 83 -12.23 -8.34 -11.90
CA ARG A 83 -11.49 -9.18 -10.93
C ARG A 83 -12.11 -10.55 -10.67
N SER A 84 -13.42 -10.70 -10.92
CA SER A 84 -14.08 -12.00 -10.84
C SER A 84 -13.94 -12.85 -12.12
N ASP A 85 -13.39 -12.31 -13.20
CA ASP A 85 -13.15 -13.06 -14.44
C ASP A 85 -11.91 -13.96 -14.27
N PRO A 86 -12.02 -15.29 -14.43
CA PRO A 86 -10.89 -16.20 -14.30
C PRO A 86 -9.78 -15.99 -15.35
N ASN A 87 -10.05 -15.24 -16.43
CA ASN A 87 -9.06 -14.91 -17.45
C ASN A 87 -8.33 -13.58 -17.18
N PHE A 88 -8.70 -12.88 -16.12
CA PHE A 88 -8.07 -11.63 -15.71
C PHE A 88 -7.13 -11.86 -14.53
N GLU A 89 -5.92 -11.33 -14.64
CA GLU A 89 -4.99 -11.32 -13.52
C GLU A 89 -4.22 -10.00 -13.46
N PHE A 90 -3.85 -9.58 -12.25
CA PHE A 90 -2.88 -8.52 -12.11
C PHE A 90 -1.47 -9.08 -12.29
N PHE A 91 -0.77 -8.62 -13.33
CA PHE A 91 0.57 -9.09 -13.62
C PHE A 91 1.33 -8.09 -14.53
N PRO A 92 2.60 -7.78 -14.22
CA PRO A 92 3.28 -8.11 -12.97
C PRO A 92 2.69 -7.33 -11.77
N ILE A 93 2.93 -7.83 -10.55
CA ILE A 93 2.57 -7.16 -9.29
C ILE A 93 3.83 -6.52 -8.68
N ILE A 94 3.82 -5.20 -8.53
CA ILE A 94 4.91 -4.39 -8.01
C ILE A 94 4.52 -3.94 -6.61
N HIS A 95 5.24 -4.43 -5.62
CA HIS A 95 5.05 -4.10 -4.21
C HIS A 95 5.87 -2.86 -3.84
N VAL A 96 5.17 -1.74 -3.64
CA VAL A 96 5.72 -0.49 -3.14
C VAL A 96 5.76 -0.53 -1.62
N VAL A 97 6.96 -0.46 -1.08
CA VAL A 97 7.21 -0.38 0.36
C VAL A 97 7.72 1.00 0.71
N ARG A 98 7.49 1.40 1.96
CA ARG A 98 7.92 2.68 2.52
C ARG A 98 8.54 2.42 3.89
N HIS A 99 9.47 3.28 4.32
CA HIS A 99 10.08 3.16 5.65
C HIS A 99 8.97 3.00 6.72
N PRO A 100 9.02 1.95 7.56
CA PRO A 100 7.92 1.56 8.43
C PRO A 100 7.47 2.70 9.33
N LEU A 101 8.39 3.39 10.02
CA LEU A 101 8.04 4.51 10.89
C LEU A 101 7.31 5.63 10.15
N LYS A 102 7.67 5.94 8.89
CA LYS A 102 7.01 7.00 8.09
C LYS A 102 5.63 6.57 7.61
N ALA A 103 5.46 5.30 7.24
CA ALA A 103 4.18 4.71 6.85
C ALA A 103 3.22 4.62 8.06
N ILE A 104 3.67 4.04 9.17
CA ILE A 104 2.92 3.88 10.42
C ILE A 104 2.55 5.25 10.99
N THR A 105 3.46 6.23 11.02
CA THR A 105 3.14 7.62 11.40
C THR A 105 1.98 8.19 10.58
N SER A 106 1.96 7.90 9.27
CA SER A 106 0.88 8.34 8.38
C SER A 106 -0.45 7.65 8.73
N LEU A 107 -0.43 6.35 8.97
CA LEU A 107 -1.59 5.53 9.35
C LEU A 107 -2.18 5.92 10.72
N VAL A 108 -1.34 6.26 11.70
CA VAL A 108 -1.77 6.78 13.01
C VAL A 108 -2.54 8.09 12.86
N THR A 109 -2.16 8.90 11.87
CA THR A 109 -2.80 10.19 11.59
C THR A 109 -4.11 10.02 10.82
N CYS A 110 -4.11 9.32 9.70
CA CYS A 110 -5.33 8.98 8.95
C CYS A 110 -5.00 7.88 7.93
N PHE A 111 -5.89 6.92 7.78
CA PHE A 111 -5.88 5.95 6.69
C PHE A 111 -6.63 6.48 5.44
N CYS A 112 -7.47 7.50 5.60
CA CYS A 112 -8.08 8.20 4.48
C CYS A 112 -7.06 8.75 3.46
N GLY A 113 -7.47 8.84 2.18
CA GLY A 113 -6.63 9.37 1.08
C GLY A 113 -6.16 10.82 1.30
N CYS A 114 -6.97 11.66 1.94
CA CYS A 114 -6.66 13.08 2.15
C CYS A 114 -5.53 13.33 3.18
N GLY A 115 -5.20 12.34 4.01
CA GLY A 115 -4.12 12.44 4.99
C GLY A 115 -4.32 13.44 6.12
N SER A 116 -5.58 13.73 6.49
CA SER A 116 -5.92 14.64 7.57
C SER A 116 -7.07 14.08 8.40
N MET A 117 -6.95 14.18 9.72
CA MET A 117 -8.04 13.90 10.67
C MET A 117 -9.28 14.80 10.43
N ALA A 118 -9.10 15.95 9.76
CA ALA A 118 -10.18 16.87 9.45
C ALA A 118 -11.16 16.33 8.39
N CYS A 119 -10.78 15.29 7.64
CA CYS A 119 -11.67 14.67 6.66
C CYS A 119 -12.80 13.86 7.31
N GLY A 120 -12.80 13.71 8.64
CA GLY A 120 -13.85 13.05 9.40
C GLY A 120 -13.79 11.52 9.31
N ALA A 121 -14.54 10.86 10.19
CA ALA A 121 -14.59 9.41 10.28
C ALA A 121 -15.07 8.74 8.98
N TRP A 122 -15.97 9.41 8.23
CA TRP A 122 -16.59 8.84 7.02
C TRP A 122 -15.59 8.45 5.92
N ALA A 123 -14.42 9.09 5.84
CA ALA A 123 -13.38 8.78 4.87
C ALA A 123 -12.37 7.74 5.38
N ASP A 124 -12.26 7.56 6.69
CA ASP A 124 -11.28 6.70 7.35
C ASP A 124 -11.86 5.31 7.67
N GLU A 125 -13.10 5.31 8.17
CA GLU A 125 -13.82 4.12 8.64
C GLU A 125 -13.99 3.04 7.56
N PRO A 126 -14.37 3.34 6.30
CA PRO A 126 -14.44 2.31 5.27
C PRO A 126 -13.10 1.62 5.00
N SER A 127 -11.98 2.35 5.14
CA SER A 127 -10.64 1.79 4.91
C SER A 127 -10.26 0.82 6.03
N TRP A 128 -10.59 1.16 7.28
CA TRP A 128 -10.39 0.26 8.42
C TRP A 128 -11.36 -0.91 8.43
N GLU A 129 -12.61 -0.72 8.00
CA GLU A 129 -13.57 -1.81 7.84
C GLU A 129 -13.06 -2.83 6.81
N TRP A 130 -12.56 -2.35 5.67
CA TRP A 130 -11.94 -3.21 4.68
C TRP A 130 -10.73 -3.95 5.26
N ALA A 131 -9.86 -3.24 5.99
CA ALA A 131 -8.68 -3.85 6.60
C ALA A 131 -9.07 -4.94 7.61
N GLY A 132 -10.07 -4.71 8.46
CA GLY A 132 -10.52 -5.68 9.47
C GLY A 132 -11.15 -6.95 8.90
N LYS A 133 -11.47 -6.99 7.61
CA LYS A 133 -11.92 -8.21 6.92
C LYS A 133 -10.78 -9.02 6.28
N HIS A 134 -9.60 -8.43 6.12
CA HIS A 134 -8.44 -9.08 5.50
C HIS A 134 -7.28 -9.28 6.47
N ILE A 135 -7.25 -8.55 7.58
CA ILE A 135 -6.18 -8.56 8.58
C ILE A 135 -6.80 -8.81 9.95
N GLU A 136 -6.24 -9.78 10.67
CA GLU A 136 -6.65 -10.10 12.02
C GLU A 136 -6.04 -9.10 13.02
N PHE A 137 -6.86 -8.16 13.47
CA PHE A 137 -6.47 -7.21 14.52
C PHE A 137 -6.60 -7.82 15.91
N SER A 138 -5.71 -7.41 16.82
CA SER A 138 -5.83 -7.82 18.21
C SER A 138 -7.08 -7.23 18.86
N GLN A 139 -7.72 -8.03 19.70
CA GLN A 139 -8.99 -7.65 20.34
C GLN A 139 -8.79 -6.75 21.56
N GLU A 140 -7.55 -6.59 22.04
CA GLU A 140 -7.17 -5.90 23.28
C GLU A 140 -7.76 -4.49 23.38
N TYR A 141 -7.78 -3.76 22.26
CA TYR A 141 -8.26 -2.37 22.20
C TYR A 141 -9.60 -2.24 21.47
N CYS A 142 -10.18 -3.35 21.00
CA CYS A 142 -11.33 -3.37 20.09
C CYS A 142 -12.70 -3.04 20.73
N LYS A 143 -12.73 -2.80 22.05
CA LYS A 143 -13.98 -2.78 22.84
C LYS A 143 -14.96 -1.66 22.45
N THR A 144 -14.51 -0.61 21.77
CA THR A 144 -15.32 0.59 21.47
C THR A 144 -15.70 0.75 20.00
N TYR A 145 -15.25 -0.12 19.08
CA TYR A 145 -15.46 0.09 17.64
C TYR A 145 -15.57 -1.25 16.89
N ARG A 146 -16.73 -1.89 17.06
CA ARG A 146 -17.12 -3.07 16.30
C ARG A 146 -18.26 -2.73 15.35
N ARG A 147 -18.19 -3.29 14.15
CA ARG A 147 -19.30 -3.33 13.19
C ARG A 147 -19.48 -4.77 12.78
N GLU A 148 -20.69 -5.31 12.96
CA GLU A 148 -20.99 -6.72 12.64
C GLU A 148 -20.05 -7.73 13.33
N GLY A 149 -19.61 -7.42 14.55
CA GLY A 149 -18.69 -8.25 15.32
C GLY A 149 -17.21 -8.12 14.92
N LEU A 150 -16.91 -7.50 13.78
CA LEU A 150 -15.54 -7.25 13.31
C LEU A 150 -14.92 -6.06 14.02
N CYS A 151 -13.62 -6.18 14.30
CA CYS A 151 -12.83 -5.07 14.79
C CYS A 151 -12.52 -4.11 13.64
N ILE A 152 -13.30 -3.04 13.50
CA ILE A 152 -13.09 -2.02 12.48
C ILE A 152 -12.27 -0.84 13.02
N GLY A 153 -11.83 -0.89 14.28
CA GLY A 153 -10.88 0.08 14.82
C GLY A 153 -10.97 0.38 16.30
N TYR A 154 -10.43 1.55 16.66
CA TYR A 154 -10.40 2.05 18.03
C TYR A 154 -11.10 3.41 18.10
N GLY A 155 -12.28 3.43 18.71
CA GLY A 155 -13.01 4.64 19.10
C GLY A 155 -12.47 5.26 20.39
N GLY A 156 -11.17 5.10 20.67
CA GLY A 156 -10.52 5.79 21.78
C GLY A 156 -9.66 6.92 21.21
N GLU A 157 -9.81 8.14 21.73
CA GLU A 157 -8.93 9.28 21.43
C GLU A 157 -7.44 8.97 21.67
N GLU A 158 -7.16 7.89 22.39
CA GLU A 158 -5.82 7.49 22.82
C GLU A 158 -4.93 7.07 21.64
N ARG A 159 -3.82 7.80 21.51
CA ARG A 159 -2.78 7.58 20.51
C ARG A 159 -2.25 6.13 20.50
N LYS A 160 -2.18 5.48 21.66
CA LYS A 160 -1.66 4.10 21.80
C LYS A 160 -2.47 3.07 21.01
N GLY A 161 -3.80 3.15 21.06
CA GLY A 161 -4.67 2.28 20.26
C GLY A 161 -4.41 2.49 18.77
N ARG A 162 -4.47 3.75 18.29
CA ARG A 162 -4.21 4.06 16.87
C ARG A 162 -2.86 3.55 16.39
N LEU A 163 -1.82 3.66 17.23
CA LEU A 163 -0.50 3.13 16.96
C LEU A 163 -0.53 1.60 16.79
N LYS A 164 -1.13 0.87 17.73
CA LYS A 164 -1.22 -0.60 17.62
C LYS A 164 -1.93 -1.04 16.35
N ARG A 165 -3.06 -0.41 16.00
CA ARG A 165 -3.79 -0.69 14.76
C ARG A 165 -2.93 -0.46 13.52
N ALA A 166 -2.24 0.67 13.49
CA ALA A 166 -1.38 1.04 12.37
C ALA A 166 -0.21 0.06 12.19
N VAL A 167 0.39 -0.40 13.30
CA VAL A 167 1.45 -1.42 13.29
C VAL A 167 0.92 -2.76 12.78
N GLU A 168 -0.18 -3.26 13.37
CA GLU A 168 -0.80 -4.53 12.97
C GLU A 168 -1.24 -4.52 11.50
N TYR A 169 -1.84 -3.41 11.05
CA TYR A 169 -2.21 -3.22 9.66
C TYR A 169 -0.99 -3.22 8.74
N TRP A 170 0.06 -2.46 9.11
CA TRP A 170 1.26 -2.38 8.29
C TRP A 170 1.93 -3.75 8.15
N VAL A 171 2.04 -4.52 9.24
CA VAL A 171 2.59 -5.89 9.21
C VAL A 171 1.69 -6.80 8.38
N GLY A 172 0.42 -6.94 8.75
CA GLY A 172 -0.49 -7.90 8.12
C GLY A 172 -0.73 -7.62 6.63
N TRP A 173 -0.85 -6.35 6.22
CA TRP A 173 -1.01 -6.01 4.80
C TRP A 173 0.24 -6.38 4.00
N ASN A 174 1.43 -6.10 4.53
CA ASN A 174 2.67 -6.39 3.82
C ASN A 174 2.94 -7.90 3.75
N GLU A 175 2.65 -8.68 4.79
CA GLU A 175 2.73 -10.16 4.74
C GLU A 175 1.81 -10.74 3.66
N MET A 176 0.59 -10.21 3.56
CA MET A 176 -0.42 -10.66 2.60
C MET A 176 0.03 -10.49 1.15
N VAL A 177 0.70 -9.36 0.83
CA VAL A 177 1.10 -9.02 -0.54
C VAL A 177 2.50 -9.53 -0.88
N GLU A 178 3.38 -9.68 0.10
CA GLU A 178 4.79 -10.07 -0.09
C GLU A 178 4.94 -11.34 -0.95
N GLY A 179 4.15 -12.38 -0.66
CA GLY A 179 4.22 -13.66 -1.37
C GLY A 179 3.70 -13.66 -2.82
N GLY A 180 2.85 -12.71 -3.20
CA GLY A 180 2.30 -12.59 -4.56
C GLY A 180 3.00 -11.54 -5.42
N SER A 181 3.91 -10.76 -4.83
CA SER A 181 4.63 -9.71 -5.54
C SER A 181 5.76 -10.26 -6.40
N HIS A 182 5.89 -9.72 -7.62
CA HIS A 182 6.94 -10.09 -8.58
C HIS A 182 8.16 -9.18 -8.43
N TYR A 183 7.91 -7.92 -8.11
CA TYR A 183 8.92 -6.90 -7.90
C TYR A 183 8.64 -6.14 -6.62
N ARG A 184 9.69 -5.58 -6.02
CA ARG A 184 9.57 -4.72 -4.85
C ARG A 184 10.38 -3.45 -5.04
N ILE A 185 9.77 -2.30 -4.76
CA ILE A 185 10.41 -1.00 -4.85
C ILE A 185 10.20 -0.21 -3.57
N ARG A 186 11.26 0.49 -3.13
CA ARG A 186 11.19 1.42 -1.99
C ARG A 186 10.75 2.78 -2.50
N MET A 187 9.69 3.33 -1.91
CA MET A 187 9.13 4.63 -2.29
C MET A 187 10.15 5.77 -2.17
N GLU A 188 11.12 5.66 -1.26
CA GLU A 188 12.18 6.66 -1.08
C GLU A 188 13.27 6.62 -2.16
N GLU A 189 13.40 5.52 -2.90
CA GLU A 189 14.52 5.26 -3.81
C GLU A 189 14.11 4.75 -5.19
N TYR A 190 12.81 4.71 -5.50
CA TYR A 190 12.34 4.20 -6.78
C TYR A 190 12.83 5.07 -7.94
N ASP A 191 13.00 4.42 -9.09
CA ASP A 191 13.25 5.04 -10.38
C ASP A 191 12.06 4.72 -11.30
N LEU A 192 11.35 5.76 -11.73
CA LEU A 192 10.17 5.64 -12.57
C LEU A 192 10.55 5.16 -13.98
N GLY A 193 11.73 5.49 -14.48
CA GLY A 193 12.23 5.02 -15.76
C GLY A 193 12.46 3.52 -15.76
N GLU A 194 13.10 2.99 -14.71
CA GLU A 194 13.25 1.56 -14.48
C GLU A 194 11.90 0.86 -14.31
N LEU A 195 10.95 1.46 -13.58
CA LEU A 195 9.60 0.92 -13.44
C LEU A 195 8.85 0.86 -14.78
N VAL A 196 8.93 1.93 -15.57
CA VAL A 196 8.30 2.00 -16.90
C VAL A 196 8.85 0.91 -17.83
N GLU A 197 10.16 0.69 -17.82
CA GLU A 197 10.79 -0.38 -18.60
C GLU A 197 10.40 -1.77 -18.08
N THR A 198 10.49 -1.98 -16.76
CA THR A 198 10.15 -3.26 -16.12
C THR A 198 8.72 -3.71 -16.43
N VAL A 199 7.79 -2.75 -16.50
CA VAL A 199 6.37 -3.02 -16.72
C VAL A 199 5.98 -3.03 -18.21
N GLY A 200 6.83 -2.54 -19.11
CA GLY A 200 6.53 -2.45 -20.54
C GLY A 200 5.65 -1.25 -20.91
N TRP A 201 5.80 -0.13 -20.20
CA TRP A 201 5.03 1.10 -20.39
C TRP A 201 5.66 2.12 -21.35
N GLU A 202 6.82 1.83 -21.95
CA GLU A 202 7.55 2.74 -22.83
C GLU A 202 6.70 3.22 -24.00
N LYS A 203 5.79 2.36 -24.50
CA LYS A 203 4.85 2.70 -25.59
C LYS A 203 3.91 3.86 -25.25
N TRP A 204 3.70 4.15 -23.96
CA TRP A 204 2.84 5.24 -23.50
C TRP A 204 3.61 6.53 -23.24
N VAL A 205 4.93 6.46 -23.09
CA VAL A 205 5.77 7.61 -22.76
C VAL A 205 6.38 8.20 -24.03
N LYS A 206 6.15 9.49 -24.26
CA LYS A 206 6.77 10.20 -25.40
C LYS A 206 8.29 10.21 -25.22
N GLY A 207 9.02 9.52 -26.11
CA GLY A 207 10.47 9.35 -26.02
C GLY A 207 10.90 8.09 -25.27
N GLY A 208 9.97 7.18 -24.96
CA GLY A 208 10.25 5.93 -24.24
C GLY A 208 10.82 6.20 -22.84
N LYS A 209 11.69 5.31 -22.36
CA LYS A 209 12.35 5.42 -21.05
C LYS A 209 13.06 6.77 -20.84
N GLY A 210 13.73 7.29 -21.87
CA GLY A 210 14.44 8.57 -21.80
C GLY A 210 13.53 9.80 -21.72
N GLY A 211 12.22 9.64 -21.99
CA GLY A 211 11.21 10.69 -21.88
C GLY A 211 10.53 10.78 -20.51
N VAL A 212 10.82 9.84 -19.60
CA VAL A 212 10.20 9.78 -18.28
C VAL A 212 10.65 10.97 -17.43
N LYS A 213 9.67 11.66 -16.85
CA LYS A 213 9.87 12.74 -15.88
C LYS A 213 9.55 12.22 -14.49
N GLN A 214 10.54 12.23 -13.62
CA GLN A 214 10.37 11.87 -12.22
C GLN A 214 10.49 13.10 -11.33
N SER A 215 9.53 13.26 -10.43
CA SER A 215 9.58 14.23 -9.35
C SER A 215 10.24 13.59 -8.11
N PRO A 216 11.03 14.34 -7.34
CA PRO A 216 11.57 13.80 -6.10
C PRO A 216 10.41 13.48 -5.15
N PHE A 217 10.44 12.30 -4.52
CA PHE A 217 9.48 11.93 -3.50
C PHE A 217 9.69 12.78 -2.24
N LYS A 218 9.10 13.97 -2.23
CA LYS A 218 9.12 14.89 -1.09
C LYS A 218 7.76 14.86 -0.43
N ARG A 219 7.67 14.26 0.76
CA ARG A 219 6.49 14.45 1.59
C ARG A 219 6.38 15.94 1.91
N LYS A 220 5.23 16.55 1.60
CA LYS A 220 4.82 17.81 2.23
C LYS A 220 4.61 17.50 3.72
N SER A 221 5.67 17.56 4.52
CA SER A 221 5.59 17.29 5.95
C SER A 221 4.82 18.43 6.63
N LYS A 222 3.50 18.29 6.68
CA LYS A 222 2.67 19.04 7.65
C LYS A 222 2.58 18.30 8.99
N THR A 223 3.23 17.14 9.11
CA THR A 223 3.22 16.35 10.33
C THR A 223 4.03 17.11 11.38
N LYS A 224 3.34 17.57 12.42
CA LYS A 224 4.00 18.14 13.60
C LYS A 224 4.87 17.06 14.24
N LYS A 225 6.07 17.42 14.71
CA LYS A 225 7.07 16.51 15.31
C LYS A 225 6.49 15.57 16.38
N HIS A 226 5.51 16.02 17.17
CA HIS A 226 4.86 15.19 18.20
C HIS A 226 4.03 14.00 17.68
N ASN A 227 3.77 13.94 16.37
CA ASN A 227 3.05 12.81 15.77
C ASN A 227 4.00 11.76 15.17
N GLU A 228 5.32 11.98 15.20
CA GLU A 228 6.27 11.00 14.72
C GLU A 228 6.24 9.76 15.60
N VAL A 229 6.18 8.60 14.94
CA VAL A 229 6.23 7.30 15.61
C VAL A 229 7.68 6.87 15.78
N THR A 230 8.07 6.47 16.98
CA THR A 230 9.41 5.94 17.27
C THR A 230 9.41 4.42 17.45
N TRP A 231 10.60 3.82 17.45
CA TRP A 231 10.76 2.39 17.75
C TRP A 231 10.40 2.06 19.20
N GLU A 232 10.70 2.97 20.12
CA GLU A 232 10.35 2.86 21.55
C GLU A 232 8.83 2.77 21.73
N GLU A 233 8.06 3.61 21.04
CA GLU A 233 6.59 3.54 21.10
C GLU A 233 6.05 2.21 20.57
N ILE A 234 6.66 1.65 19.51
CA ILE A 234 6.28 0.33 18.99
C ILE A 234 6.67 -0.77 19.98
N ARG A 235 7.83 -0.68 20.63
CA ARG A 235 8.29 -1.62 21.68
C ARG A 235 7.32 -1.67 22.85
N GLU A 236 6.82 -0.52 23.28
CA GLU A 236 5.87 -0.37 24.40
C GLU A 236 4.48 -0.98 24.11
N LEU A 237 4.17 -1.32 22.86
CA LEU A 237 2.97 -2.10 22.52
C LEU A 237 3.06 -3.56 22.99
N GLY A 238 4.27 -4.06 23.26
CA GLY A 238 4.52 -5.45 23.63
C GLY A 238 4.32 -6.45 22.49
N GLY A 239 4.28 -7.74 22.83
CA GLY A 239 3.96 -8.83 21.89
C GLY A 239 4.96 -9.04 20.75
N GLY A 240 6.19 -8.55 20.86
CA GLY A 240 7.23 -8.67 19.82
C GLY A 240 6.96 -7.84 18.56
N MET A 241 6.08 -6.82 18.63
CA MET A 241 5.71 -6.02 17.45
C MET A 241 6.90 -5.25 16.85
N GLU A 242 7.80 -4.73 17.69
CA GLU A 242 9.01 -4.04 17.21
C GLU A 242 9.88 -4.98 16.37
N ASP A 243 10.11 -6.21 16.87
CA ASP A 243 10.94 -7.21 16.19
C ASP A 243 10.32 -7.59 14.85
N LYS A 244 9.00 -7.82 14.80
CA LYS A 244 8.28 -8.11 13.55
C LYS A 244 8.44 -6.98 12.52
N VAL A 245 8.25 -5.73 12.94
CA VAL A 245 8.38 -4.58 12.04
C VAL A 245 9.83 -4.43 11.56
N LYS A 246 10.83 -4.60 12.45
CA LYS A 246 12.25 -4.53 12.10
C LYS A 246 12.68 -5.65 11.15
N GLU A 247 12.24 -6.88 11.40
CA GLU A 247 12.54 -8.03 10.54
C GLU A 247 12.01 -7.78 9.13
N MET A 248 10.75 -7.37 9.01
CA MET A 248 10.15 -7.07 7.71
C MET A 248 10.82 -5.87 7.04
N ALA A 249 11.13 -4.80 7.79
CA ALA A 249 11.87 -3.66 7.26
C ALA A 249 13.25 -4.05 6.73
N ALA A 250 13.95 -4.97 7.42
CA ALA A 250 15.22 -5.53 6.97
C ALA A 250 15.06 -6.31 5.66
N ARG A 251 14.00 -7.14 5.53
CA ARG A 251 13.67 -7.82 4.25
C ARG A 251 13.41 -6.85 3.11
N TYR A 252 12.89 -5.67 3.41
CA TYR A 252 12.64 -4.59 2.45
C TYR A 252 13.85 -3.68 2.21
N GLY A 253 15.00 -4.01 2.80
CA GLY A 253 16.25 -3.27 2.60
C GLY A 253 16.38 -2.00 3.43
N TYR A 254 15.45 -1.71 4.36
CA TYR A 254 15.56 -0.53 5.24
C TYR A 254 16.60 -0.68 6.35
N GLY A 255 17.22 -1.87 6.50
CA GLY A 255 18.21 -2.14 7.55
C GLY A 255 17.73 -1.77 8.95
N LEU A 256 18.64 -1.69 9.93
CA LEU A 256 18.38 -1.04 11.22
C LEU A 256 18.59 0.48 11.12
N ILE A 257 18.40 1.07 9.94
CA ILE A 257 18.79 2.47 9.68
C ILE A 257 17.87 3.40 10.48
N PRO A 258 18.42 4.42 11.17
CA PRO A 258 17.62 5.43 11.85
C PRO A 258 16.67 6.17 10.87
N PRO A 259 15.47 6.57 11.29
CA PRO A 259 14.45 7.21 10.44
C PRO A 259 14.80 8.61 9.90
N ASP A 260 15.99 9.12 10.24
CA ASP A 260 16.48 10.47 9.96
C ASP A 260 17.45 10.52 8.77
N VAL A 261 17.61 9.43 8.03
CA VAL A 261 18.29 9.38 6.73
C VAL A 261 17.26 9.39 5.60
#